data_AF-A0AAU2JGF4-F1
#
_entry.id   AF-A0AAU2JGF4-F1
#
_cell.length_a   1.000
_cell.length_b   1.000
_cell.length_c   1.000
_cell.angle_alpha   90.00
_cell.angle_beta   90.00
_cell.angle_gamma   90.00
#
_symmetry.space_group_name_H-M   'P 1'
#
loop_
_entity.id
_entity.type
_entity.pdbx_description
1 polymer ?
#
loop_
_entity_poly.entity_id
_entity_poly.type
_entity_poly.pdbx_seq_one_letter_code
_entity_poly.pdbx_strand_id
1 'polypeptide(L)'
;MALNPLQSPIDEMTAYLRDAQMIHKITRERLDRLTADRQAQGKGGNGQPGVEHSALNRGVVVAAVGALEAFNEDLAITAQNHYPQAKPPLNNWYNIAGGKGMVQTPSPNNLRKLFWTFFRYDPHDDWDWLVQVSSSETGGTGTWRSATTQLSKAQASQFLDTMVKVRHGFAHQDKDQKLVHCPGIASQTASGKIVIHSHHATNALSVLVQYAVLTTTGLAKSLSITDQFRWIKPMSEAGWEELLAGTPAGALVTQTWKGAPVLS
;
A
#
# COMPACT_ATOMS: atom_id res chain seq x y z
N MET A 1 -2.65 25.40 17.33
CA MET A 1 -1.58 24.42 17.00
C MET A 1 -1.15 24.68 15.57
N ALA A 2 0.15 24.67 15.30
CA ALA A 2 0.64 24.81 13.93
C ALA A 2 0.42 23.48 13.17
N LEU A 3 0.50 23.56 11.85
CA LEU A 3 0.37 22.40 10.97
C LEU A 3 1.64 21.56 11.06
N ASN A 4 1.49 20.23 11.07
CA ASN A 4 2.65 19.35 11.11
C ASN A 4 3.56 19.59 9.89
N PRO A 5 4.88 19.80 10.08
CA PRO A 5 5.82 20.01 8.99
C PRO A 5 5.92 18.83 8.02
N LEU A 6 5.56 17.61 8.45
CA LEU A 6 5.51 16.42 7.61
C LEU A 6 4.16 16.24 6.90
N GLN A 7 3.29 17.26 6.87
CA GLN A 7 1.98 17.17 6.21
C GLN A 7 2.11 16.99 4.69
N SER A 8 3.07 17.65 4.04
CA SER A 8 3.15 17.70 2.58
C SER A 8 3.23 16.31 1.92
N PRO A 9 4.11 15.38 2.36
CA PRO A 9 4.14 14.02 1.80
C PRO A 9 2.83 13.24 1.94
N ILE A 10 2.06 13.50 3.02
CA ILE A 10 0.74 12.88 3.21
C ILE A 10 -0.27 13.49 2.25
N ASP A 11 -0.28 14.82 2.09
CA ASP A 11 -1.19 15.51 1.15
C ASP A 11 -0.95 15.01 -0.29
N GLU A 12 0.32 14.83 -0.68
CA GLU A 12 0.75 14.34 -2.00
C GLU A 12 0.53 12.85 -2.23
N MET A 13 0.22 12.07 -1.18
CA MET A 13 -0.07 10.64 -1.32
C MET A 13 -1.26 10.36 -2.26
N THR A 14 -2.20 11.31 -2.35
CA THR A 14 -3.29 11.27 -3.34
C THR A 14 -2.79 11.36 -4.78
N ALA A 15 -1.71 12.12 -5.03
CA ALA A 15 -1.06 12.22 -6.33
C ALA A 15 -0.21 10.98 -6.62
N TYR A 16 0.56 10.49 -5.64
CA TYR A 16 1.37 9.27 -5.79
C TYR A 16 0.52 8.04 -6.12
N LEU A 17 -0.66 7.90 -5.51
CA LEU A 17 -1.59 6.79 -5.76
C LEU A 17 -2.48 6.97 -7.00
N ARG A 18 -2.43 8.11 -7.70
CA ARG A 18 -3.37 8.45 -8.77
C ARG A 18 -3.49 7.36 -9.84
N ASP A 19 -2.36 6.84 -10.33
CA ASP A 19 -2.37 5.80 -11.37
C ASP A 19 -2.97 4.49 -10.86
N ALA A 20 -2.60 4.08 -9.65
CA ALA A 20 -3.13 2.87 -9.02
C ALA A 20 -4.65 2.98 -8.79
N GLN A 21 -5.12 4.15 -8.33
CA GLN A 21 -6.53 4.44 -8.14
C GLN A 21 -7.31 4.48 -9.46
N MET A 22 -6.74 5.08 -10.50
CA MET A 22 -7.37 5.12 -11.82
C MET A 22 -7.54 3.71 -12.41
N ILE A 23 -6.48 2.89 -12.35
CA ILE A 23 -6.54 1.48 -12.81
C ILE A 23 -7.57 0.72 -11.98
N HIS A 24 -7.57 0.90 -10.65
CA HIS A 24 -8.50 0.23 -9.75
C HIS A 24 -9.96 0.60 -10.04
N LYS A 25 -10.25 1.89 -10.27
CA LYS A 25 -11.58 2.38 -10.66
C LYS A 25 -12.06 1.73 -11.95
N ILE A 26 -11.23 1.73 -13.00
CA ILE A 26 -11.56 1.07 -14.28
C ILE A 26 -11.83 -0.42 -14.08
N THR A 27 -11.03 -1.06 -13.21
CA THR A 27 -11.17 -2.50 -12.90
C THR A 27 -12.50 -2.79 -12.20
N ARG A 28 -12.91 -1.97 -11.23
CA ARG A 28 -14.21 -2.07 -10.54
C ARG A 28 -15.36 -1.83 -11.51
N GLU A 29 -15.33 -0.74 -12.28
CA GLU A 29 -16.40 -0.42 -13.25
C GLU A 29 -16.62 -1.54 -14.27
N ARG A 30 -15.55 -2.19 -14.74
CA ARG A 30 -15.66 -3.33 -15.65
C ARG A 30 -16.29 -4.55 -15.00
N LEU A 31 -15.95 -4.83 -13.73
CA LEU A 31 -16.54 -5.92 -12.96
C LEU A 31 -18.03 -5.67 -12.69
N ASP A 32 -18.40 -4.43 -12.38
CA ASP A 32 -19.78 -4.05 -12.11
C ASP A 32 -20.64 -4.18 -13.38
N ARG A 33 -20.13 -3.74 -14.54
CA ARG A 33 -20.79 -3.94 -15.84
C ARG A 33 -20.99 -5.42 -16.16
N LEU A 34 -19.95 -6.24 -16.00
CA LEU A 34 -20.05 -7.69 -16.21
C LEU A 34 -21.12 -8.31 -15.31
N THR A 35 -21.18 -7.89 -14.05
CA THR A 35 -22.17 -8.37 -13.08
C THR A 35 -23.59 -7.97 -13.51
N ALA A 36 -23.79 -6.70 -13.91
CA ALA A 36 -25.07 -6.20 -14.39
C ALA A 36 -25.55 -6.91 -15.67
N ASP A 37 -24.66 -7.12 -16.65
CA ASP A 37 -24.99 -7.82 -17.90
C ASP A 37 -25.42 -9.27 -17.64
N ARG A 38 -24.77 -9.94 -16.68
CA ARG A 38 -25.14 -11.30 -16.28
C ARG A 38 -26.51 -11.35 -15.61
N GLN A 39 -26.77 -10.40 -14.71
CA GLN A 39 -28.08 -10.28 -14.05
C GLN A 39 -29.18 -10.03 -15.08
N ALA A 40 -28.94 -9.16 -16.07
CA ALA A 40 -29.88 -8.91 -17.16
C ALA A 40 -30.15 -10.16 -18.03
N GLN A 41 -29.17 -11.07 -18.15
CA GLN A 41 -29.31 -12.37 -18.82
C GLN A 41 -29.96 -13.46 -17.94
N GLY A 42 -30.44 -13.13 -16.74
CA GLY A 42 -31.00 -14.10 -15.80
C GLY A 42 -29.97 -15.08 -15.22
N LYS A 43 -28.66 -14.79 -15.35
CA LYS A 43 -27.58 -15.62 -14.83
C LYS A 43 -27.24 -15.20 -13.41
N GLY A 44 -27.19 -16.16 -12.48
CA GLY A 44 -26.68 -15.93 -11.13
C GLY A 44 -25.16 -15.74 -11.08
N GLY A 45 -24.70 -15.06 -10.02
CA GLY A 45 -23.29 -14.86 -9.68
C GLY A 45 -22.51 -13.90 -10.58
N ASN A 46 -21.33 -13.48 -10.11
CA ASN A 46 -20.50 -12.45 -10.76
C ASN A 46 -19.83 -12.91 -12.06
N GLY A 47 -19.84 -14.21 -12.36
CA GLY A 47 -19.08 -14.79 -13.48
C GLY A 47 -17.57 -14.76 -13.24
N GLN A 48 -16.81 -15.41 -14.12
CA GLN A 48 -15.35 -15.27 -14.11
C GLN A 48 -14.98 -14.01 -14.91
N PRO A 49 -14.28 -13.04 -14.30
CA PRO A 49 -13.77 -11.89 -15.04
C PRO A 49 -12.84 -12.35 -16.17
N GLY A 50 -12.77 -11.58 -17.26
CA GLY A 50 -11.83 -11.84 -18.35
C GLY A 50 -10.37 -11.79 -17.87
N VAL A 51 -9.45 -12.35 -18.66
CA VAL A 51 -8.01 -12.39 -18.36
C VAL A 51 -7.44 -10.99 -18.07
N GLU A 52 -7.96 -9.97 -18.77
CA GLU A 52 -7.61 -8.56 -18.57
C GLU A 52 -7.81 -8.08 -17.13
N HIS A 53 -8.81 -8.61 -16.40
CA HIS A 53 -9.11 -8.21 -15.03
C HIS A 53 -7.98 -8.54 -14.07
N SER A 54 -7.38 -9.72 -14.22
CA SER A 54 -6.23 -10.12 -13.43
C SER A 54 -4.99 -9.28 -13.77
N ALA A 55 -4.83 -8.89 -15.03
CA ALA A 55 -3.74 -8.01 -15.45
C ALA A 55 -3.91 -6.59 -14.89
N LEU A 56 -5.13 -6.06 -14.87
CA LEU A 56 -5.43 -4.75 -14.30
C LEU A 56 -5.24 -4.74 -12.78
N ASN A 57 -5.73 -5.76 -12.05
CA ASN A 57 -5.46 -5.90 -10.61
C ASN A 57 -3.96 -5.93 -10.31
N ARG A 58 -3.18 -6.64 -11.14
CA ARG A 58 -1.72 -6.63 -11.05
C ARG A 58 -1.15 -5.23 -11.31
N GLY A 59 -1.67 -4.52 -12.30
CA GLY A 59 -1.33 -3.12 -12.59
C GLY A 59 -1.54 -2.19 -11.40
N VAL A 60 -2.62 -2.38 -10.61
CA VAL A 60 -2.84 -1.63 -9.36
C VAL A 60 -1.70 -1.86 -8.38
N VAL A 61 -1.30 -3.12 -8.14
CA VAL A 61 -0.20 -3.44 -7.21
C VAL A 61 1.12 -2.85 -7.71
N VAL A 62 1.40 -2.95 -9.00
CA VAL A 62 2.62 -2.38 -9.62
C VAL A 62 2.69 -0.86 -9.43
N ALA A 63 1.59 -0.16 -9.72
CA ALA A 63 1.50 1.29 -9.55
C ALA A 63 1.58 1.70 -8.08
N ALA A 64 0.97 0.92 -7.17
CA ALA A 64 1.06 1.13 -5.73
C ALA A 64 2.51 1.02 -5.23
N VAL A 65 3.32 0.09 -5.75
CA VAL A 65 4.76 0.04 -5.41
C VAL A 65 5.50 1.29 -5.87
N GLY A 66 5.14 1.87 -7.02
CA GLY A 66 5.67 3.17 -7.46
C GLY A 66 5.30 4.30 -6.51
N ALA A 67 4.05 4.32 -6.02
CA ALA A 67 3.61 5.28 -5.02
C ALA A 67 4.38 5.15 -3.69
N LEU A 68 4.66 3.91 -3.25
CA LEU A 68 5.47 3.64 -2.07
C LEU A 68 6.88 4.25 -2.20
N GLU A 69 7.49 4.11 -3.38
CA GLU A 69 8.82 4.65 -3.68
C GLU A 69 8.83 6.17 -3.55
N ALA A 70 7.94 6.85 -4.28
CA ALA A 70 7.82 8.30 -4.30
C ALA A 70 7.49 8.89 -2.91
N PHE A 71 6.54 8.27 -2.19
CA PHE A 71 6.15 8.72 -0.85
C PHE A 71 7.33 8.69 0.13
N ASN A 72 8.11 7.60 0.14
CA ASN A 72 9.20 7.45 1.09
C ASN A 72 10.37 8.40 0.78
N GLU A 73 10.63 8.65 -0.49
CA GLU A 73 11.62 9.65 -0.91
C GLU A 73 11.21 11.05 -0.43
N ASP A 74 9.98 11.47 -0.71
CA ASP A 74 9.49 12.79 -0.31
C ASP A 74 9.39 12.95 1.21
N LEU A 75 8.93 11.91 1.92
CA LEU A 75 8.89 11.92 3.38
C LEU A 75 10.29 12.06 4.00
N ALA A 76 11.28 11.33 3.48
CA ALA A 76 12.64 11.41 3.97
C ALA A 76 13.26 12.80 3.69
N ILE A 77 13.09 13.35 2.49
CA ILE A 77 13.57 14.69 2.13
C ILE A 77 12.91 15.75 3.03
N THR A 78 11.60 15.68 3.17
CA THR A 78 10.84 16.61 4.02
C THR A 78 11.30 16.54 5.47
N ALA A 79 11.41 15.34 6.05
CA ALA A 79 11.84 15.16 7.43
C ALA A 79 13.29 15.62 7.67
N GLN A 80 14.17 15.47 6.69
CA GLN A 80 15.56 15.93 6.80
C GLN A 80 15.66 17.45 7.03
N ASN A 81 14.79 18.25 6.41
CA ASN A 81 14.76 19.70 6.62
C ASN A 81 14.48 20.07 8.08
N HIS A 82 13.85 19.17 8.84
CA HIS A 82 13.51 19.36 10.25
C HIS A 82 14.43 18.61 11.21
N TYR A 83 15.31 17.75 10.70
CA TYR A 83 16.30 17.03 11.49
C TYR A 83 17.67 17.07 10.81
N PRO A 84 18.37 18.23 10.81
CA PRO A 84 19.61 18.44 10.06
C PRO A 84 20.82 17.63 10.57
N GLN A 85 20.68 16.92 11.69
CA GLN A 85 21.68 15.92 12.12
C GLN A 85 21.63 14.64 11.28
N ALA A 86 20.54 14.41 10.54
CA ALA A 86 20.54 13.48 9.43
C ALA A 86 21.52 14.01 8.37
N LYS A 87 22.63 13.29 8.14
CA LYS A 87 23.60 13.60 7.08
C LYS A 87 23.56 12.51 6.01
N PRO A 88 22.68 12.64 5.03
CA PRO A 88 22.68 11.74 3.90
C PRO A 88 23.77 12.01 2.89
N PRO A 89 24.20 10.97 2.16
CA PRO A 89 25.08 11.17 1.02
C PRO A 89 24.33 11.96 -0.06
N LEU A 90 24.84 13.15 -0.40
CA LEU A 90 24.24 14.09 -1.38
C LEU A 90 24.04 13.50 -2.79
N ASN A 91 24.70 12.38 -3.12
CA ASN A 91 24.64 11.69 -4.41
C ASN A 91 24.49 10.17 -4.19
N ASN A 92 23.81 9.47 -5.10
CA ASN A 92 23.65 8.00 -5.09
C ASN A 92 22.99 7.44 -3.81
N TRP A 93 21.99 8.15 -3.30
CA TRP A 93 21.29 7.84 -2.04
C TRP A 93 20.59 6.47 -2.06
N TYR A 94 20.05 6.12 -3.22
CA TYR A 94 19.62 4.78 -3.59
C TYR A 94 20.73 4.11 -4.39
N ASN A 95 21.89 3.84 -3.79
CA ASN A 95 22.77 2.85 -4.39
C ASN A 95 22.19 1.47 -4.11
N ILE A 96 21.23 1.17 -4.95
CA ILE A 96 20.57 -0.09 -5.15
C ILE A 96 21.64 -1.16 -5.24
N ALA A 97 21.65 -2.09 -4.29
CA ALA A 97 22.55 -3.24 -4.31
C ALA A 97 22.03 -4.29 -5.32
N GLY A 98 21.81 -3.87 -6.57
CA GLY A 98 21.51 -4.72 -7.72
C GLY A 98 22.64 -4.58 -8.72
N GLY A 99 23.10 -5.69 -9.31
CA GLY A 99 24.15 -5.63 -10.32
C GLY A 99 23.78 -4.69 -11.47
N LYS A 100 24.74 -3.88 -11.93
CA LYS A 100 24.66 -3.02 -13.14
C LYS A 100 23.81 -1.74 -13.05
N GLY A 101 23.59 -1.17 -11.87
CA GLY A 101 22.92 0.15 -11.76
C GLY A 101 21.42 0.12 -12.07
N MET A 102 20.77 -1.03 -11.85
CA MET A 102 19.31 -1.12 -11.89
C MET A 102 18.67 -0.30 -10.77
N VAL A 103 17.45 0.19 -10.97
CA VAL A 103 16.60 0.70 -9.91
C VAL A 103 16.14 -0.47 -9.01
N GLN A 104 16.48 -0.50 -7.72
CA GLN A 104 15.95 -1.50 -6.77
C GLN A 104 14.65 -0.91 -6.27
N THR A 105 13.58 -1.60 -6.63
CA THR A 105 12.28 -1.44 -6.01
C THR A 105 12.42 -1.35 -4.48
N PRO A 106 11.69 -0.44 -3.81
CA PRO A 106 11.72 -0.35 -2.35
C PRO A 106 11.39 -1.70 -1.73
N SER A 107 12.31 -2.27 -0.95
CA SER A 107 12.04 -3.45 -0.13
C SER A 107 11.79 -3.03 1.31
N PRO A 108 11.07 -3.82 2.12
CA PRO A 108 10.84 -3.48 3.53
C PRO A 108 12.16 -3.20 4.27
N ASN A 109 13.20 -4.01 4.01
CA ASN A 109 14.52 -3.82 4.60
C ASN A 109 15.18 -2.50 4.16
N ASN A 110 15.06 -2.13 2.88
CA ASN A 110 15.63 -0.88 2.39
C ASN A 110 14.91 0.35 3.00
N LEU A 111 13.58 0.28 3.14
CA LEU A 111 12.81 1.33 3.80
C LEU A 111 13.23 1.49 5.27
N ARG A 112 13.35 0.39 6.02
CA ARG A 112 13.82 0.43 7.41
C ARG A 112 15.22 1.02 7.52
N LYS A 113 16.14 0.60 6.66
CA LYS A 113 17.51 1.15 6.61
C LYS A 113 17.52 2.65 6.31
N LEU A 114 16.67 3.12 5.39
CA LEU A 114 16.53 4.53 5.04
C LEU A 114 16.21 5.35 6.30
N PHE A 115 15.10 5.05 6.96
CA PHE A 115 14.67 5.81 8.15
C PHE A 115 15.62 5.64 9.35
N TRP A 116 16.17 4.43 9.55
CA TRP A 116 17.12 4.19 10.63
C TRP A 116 18.42 4.98 10.45
N THR A 117 18.89 5.10 9.21
CA THR A 117 20.13 5.81 8.91
C THR A 117 20.01 7.30 9.22
N PHE A 118 18.88 7.91 8.88
CA PHE A 118 18.71 9.36 8.99
C PHE A 118 18.09 9.83 10.29
N PHE A 119 17.12 9.08 10.79
CA PHE A 119 16.28 9.51 11.89
C PHE A 119 16.39 8.59 13.11
N ARG A 120 17.21 7.52 13.03
CA ARG A 120 17.27 6.46 14.06
C ARG A 120 15.90 5.90 14.39
N TYR A 121 15.04 5.87 13.38
CA TYR A 121 13.65 5.47 13.45
C TYR A 121 13.47 4.21 12.60
N ASP A 122 12.84 3.18 13.17
CA ASP A 122 12.47 1.97 12.44
C ASP A 122 10.95 1.99 12.19
N PRO A 123 10.48 2.28 10.97
CA PRO A 123 9.05 2.37 10.67
C PRO A 123 8.33 1.03 10.83
N HIS A 124 9.06 -0.08 10.86
CA HIS A 124 8.51 -1.41 11.09
C HIS A 124 7.75 -1.51 12.41
N ASP A 125 8.12 -0.69 13.38
CA ASP A 125 7.45 -0.68 14.68
C ASP A 125 6.02 -0.15 14.63
N ASP A 126 5.70 0.65 13.61
CA ASP A 126 4.38 1.25 13.40
C ASP A 126 3.53 0.51 12.35
N TRP A 127 4.03 -0.57 11.75
CA TRP A 127 3.33 -1.32 10.70
C TRP A 127 2.23 -2.24 11.24
N ASP A 128 1.24 -1.63 11.87
CA ASP A 128 0.03 -2.29 12.35
C ASP A 128 -1.08 -2.21 11.30
N TRP A 129 -1.05 -3.13 10.34
CA TRP A 129 -1.94 -3.09 9.18
C TRP A 129 -3.03 -4.13 9.25
N LEU A 130 -4.15 -3.77 8.64
CA LEU A 130 -5.33 -4.59 8.58
C LEU A 130 -5.75 -4.75 7.12
N VAL A 131 -5.92 -6.01 6.69
CA VAL A 131 -6.15 -6.38 5.29
C VAL A 131 -7.30 -7.36 5.16
N GLN A 132 -7.98 -7.32 4.01
CA GLN A 132 -9.03 -8.28 3.67
C GLN A 132 -8.40 -9.58 3.14
N VAL A 133 -8.80 -10.73 3.67
CA VAL A 133 -8.31 -12.04 3.21
C VAL A 133 -9.48 -12.94 2.84
N SER A 134 -9.36 -13.67 1.74
CA SER A 134 -10.32 -14.71 1.39
C SER A 134 -10.07 -15.98 2.21
N SER A 135 -11.12 -16.78 2.46
CA SER A 135 -10.97 -18.04 3.19
C SER A 135 -10.00 -19.03 2.53
N SER A 136 -9.88 -18.99 1.20
CA SER A 136 -8.93 -19.83 0.45
C SER A 136 -7.47 -19.47 0.72
N GLU A 137 -7.17 -18.23 1.11
CA GLU A 137 -5.80 -17.82 1.42
C GLU A 137 -5.34 -18.25 2.82
N THR A 138 -6.29 -18.60 3.69
CA THR A 138 -6.07 -19.04 5.07
C THR A 138 -6.36 -20.53 5.27
N GLY A 139 -6.52 -21.31 4.19
CA GLY A 139 -6.70 -22.77 4.23
C GLY A 139 -8.13 -23.23 4.49
N GLY A 140 -9.12 -22.34 4.44
CA GLY A 140 -10.53 -22.66 4.54
C GLY A 140 -11.19 -23.00 3.20
N THR A 141 -12.36 -23.63 3.25
CA THR A 141 -13.15 -24.09 2.08
C THR A 141 -14.34 -23.16 1.74
N GLY A 142 -14.35 -21.93 2.26
CA GLY A 142 -15.48 -21.00 2.19
C GLY A 142 -15.58 -20.10 0.95
N THR A 143 -16.68 -19.34 0.89
CA THR A 143 -16.97 -18.32 -0.15
C THR A 143 -16.05 -17.10 -0.06
N TRP A 144 -16.00 -16.29 -1.13
CA TRP A 144 -15.25 -15.02 -1.29
C TRP A 144 -15.33 -13.99 -0.15
N ARG A 145 -16.24 -14.14 0.83
CA ARG A 145 -16.41 -13.19 1.94
C ARG A 145 -15.07 -13.00 2.64
N SER A 146 -14.52 -11.80 2.50
CA SER A 146 -13.18 -11.50 2.99
C SER A 146 -13.25 -11.24 4.49
N ALA A 147 -12.55 -12.06 5.27
CA ALA A 147 -12.33 -11.75 6.68
C ALA A 147 -11.29 -10.64 6.77
N THR A 148 -11.47 -9.74 7.73
CA THR A 148 -10.46 -8.74 8.04
C THR A 148 -9.39 -9.37 8.94
N THR A 149 -8.12 -9.26 8.57
CA THR A 149 -6.98 -9.82 9.30
C THR A 149 -5.95 -8.74 9.59
N GLN A 150 -5.58 -8.62 10.86
CA GLN A 150 -4.45 -7.81 11.28
C GLN A 150 -3.16 -8.58 11.00
N LEU A 151 -2.22 -7.93 10.31
CA LEU A 151 -0.92 -8.50 10.00
C LEU A 151 0.02 -8.32 11.18
N SER A 152 0.70 -9.39 11.60
CA SER A 152 1.86 -9.24 12.47
C SER A 152 2.95 -8.42 11.76
N LYS A 153 3.88 -7.84 12.53
CA LYS A 153 5.04 -7.12 11.98
C LYS A 153 5.78 -7.92 10.90
N ALA A 154 6.02 -9.21 11.14
CA ALA A 154 6.68 -10.08 10.15
C ALA A 154 5.86 -10.21 8.85
N GLN A 155 4.54 -10.37 8.99
CA GLN A 155 3.62 -10.45 7.85
C GLN A 155 3.49 -9.11 7.11
N ALA A 156 3.54 -7.97 7.80
CA ALA A 156 3.59 -6.65 7.17
C ALA A 156 4.83 -6.48 6.28
N SER A 157 6.01 -6.86 6.79
CA SER A 157 7.22 -6.91 5.96
C SER A 157 7.06 -7.85 4.76
N GLN A 158 6.47 -9.02 4.97
CA GLN A 158 6.22 -9.98 3.91
C GLN A 158 5.22 -9.45 2.86
N PHE A 159 4.21 -8.69 3.28
CA PHE A 159 3.21 -8.09 2.41
C PHE A 159 3.87 -7.11 1.43
N LEU A 160 4.67 -6.17 1.94
CA LEU A 160 5.44 -5.23 1.12
C LEU A 160 6.41 -5.96 0.19
N ASP A 161 7.16 -6.93 0.70
CA ASP A 161 8.07 -7.75 -0.12
C ASP A 161 7.31 -8.49 -1.24
N THR A 162 6.09 -8.94 -0.97
CA THR A 162 5.24 -9.59 -1.95
C THR A 162 4.77 -8.60 -3.02
N MET A 163 4.37 -7.37 -2.67
CA MET A 163 4.07 -6.32 -3.65
C MET A 163 5.24 -6.08 -4.61
N VAL A 164 6.45 -6.01 -4.06
CA VAL A 164 7.70 -5.82 -4.80
C VAL A 164 7.97 -6.98 -5.75
N LYS A 165 7.74 -8.22 -5.30
CA LYS A 165 7.83 -9.42 -6.13
C LYS A 165 6.79 -9.42 -7.25
N VAL A 166 5.56 -8.93 -7.00
CA VAL A 166 4.54 -8.79 -8.04
C VAL A 166 4.99 -7.80 -9.13
N ARG A 167 5.61 -6.67 -8.73
CA ARG A 167 6.24 -5.71 -9.66
C ARG A 167 7.37 -6.35 -10.46
N HIS A 168 8.29 -7.05 -9.79
CA HIS A 168 9.40 -7.72 -10.49
C HIS A 168 8.93 -8.83 -11.41
N GLY A 169 7.97 -9.64 -10.99
CA GLY A 169 7.35 -10.65 -11.85
C GLY A 169 6.72 -10.01 -13.09
N PHE A 170 6.15 -8.81 -12.98
CA PHE A 170 5.56 -8.13 -14.13
C PHE A 170 6.65 -7.71 -15.11
N ALA A 171 7.74 -7.12 -14.62
CA ALA A 171 8.88 -6.70 -15.42
C ALA A 171 9.62 -7.86 -16.11
N HIS A 172 9.64 -9.05 -15.48
CA HIS A 172 10.39 -10.22 -15.95
C HIS A 172 9.51 -11.37 -16.46
N GLN A 173 8.21 -11.13 -16.71
CA GLN A 173 7.26 -12.14 -17.17
C GLN A 173 7.19 -13.40 -16.29
N ASP A 174 7.29 -13.21 -14.97
CA ASP A 174 7.26 -14.25 -13.94
C ASP A 174 8.35 -15.33 -14.07
N LYS A 175 9.36 -15.11 -14.90
CA LYS A 175 10.55 -15.97 -14.94
C LYS A 175 11.26 -15.83 -13.59
N ASP A 176 11.47 -16.97 -12.93
CA ASP A 176 12.31 -17.13 -11.72
C ASP A 176 11.77 -16.62 -10.37
N GLN A 177 10.51 -16.17 -10.28
CA GLN A 177 9.94 -15.69 -9.02
C GLN A 177 9.23 -16.79 -8.22
N LYS A 178 9.88 -17.30 -7.17
CA LYS A 178 9.18 -18.05 -6.10
C LYS A 178 8.47 -17.04 -5.19
N LEU A 179 7.17 -16.86 -5.39
CA LEU A 179 6.38 -16.04 -4.46
C LEU A 179 6.38 -16.70 -3.07
N VAL A 180 6.49 -15.90 -2.02
CA VAL A 180 6.24 -16.36 -0.66
C VAL A 180 4.77 -16.05 -0.38
N HIS A 181 3.99 -17.07 -0.02
CA HIS A 181 2.55 -16.93 0.22
C HIS A 181 2.28 -15.89 1.30
N CYS A 182 1.64 -14.78 0.94
CA CYS A 182 1.22 -13.72 1.86
C CYS A 182 -0.28 -13.46 1.66
N PRO A 183 -1.14 -13.90 2.60
CA PRO A 183 -2.57 -13.67 2.52
C PRO A 183 -2.91 -12.19 2.36
N GLY A 184 -3.86 -11.90 1.47
CA GLY A 184 -4.37 -10.54 1.27
C GLY A 184 -3.64 -9.72 0.20
N ILE A 185 -2.54 -10.21 -0.41
CA ILE A 185 -1.87 -9.47 -1.49
C ILE A 185 -1.65 -10.25 -2.78
N ALA A 186 -1.42 -11.56 -2.68
CA ALA A 186 -1.23 -12.39 -3.85
C ALA A 186 -1.50 -13.85 -3.51
N SER A 187 -1.98 -14.59 -4.50
CA SER A 187 -2.15 -16.04 -4.41
C SER A 187 -1.33 -16.72 -5.51
N GLN A 188 -1.14 -18.03 -5.38
CA GLN A 188 -0.51 -18.85 -6.40
C GLN A 188 -1.47 -19.91 -6.92
N THR A 189 -1.46 -20.12 -8.24
CA THR A 189 -2.11 -21.28 -8.85
C THR A 189 -1.33 -22.57 -8.55
N ALA A 190 -1.94 -23.74 -8.77
CA ALA A 190 -1.25 -25.03 -8.68
C ALA A 190 -0.03 -25.14 -9.63
N SER A 191 0.00 -24.36 -10.72
CA SER A 191 1.15 -24.29 -11.64
C SER A 191 2.20 -23.25 -11.24
N GLY A 192 2.06 -22.63 -10.05
CA GLY A 192 3.02 -21.67 -9.50
C GLY A 192 2.87 -20.24 -10.01
N LYS A 193 1.92 -19.95 -10.92
CA LYS A 193 1.66 -18.60 -11.42
C LYS A 193 1.05 -17.70 -10.34
N ILE A 194 1.52 -16.46 -10.27
CA ILE A 194 1.00 -15.41 -9.38
C ILE A 194 -0.38 -14.97 -9.88
N VAL A 195 -1.33 -14.85 -8.95
CA VAL A 195 -2.69 -14.36 -9.21
C VAL A 195 -2.97 -13.20 -8.27
N ILE A 196 -3.47 -12.10 -8.84
CA ILE A 196 -3.91 -10.92 -8.12
C ILE A 196 -5.42 -10.76 -8.32
N HIS A 197 -6.15 -10.92 -7.22
CA HIS A 197 -7.59 -10.77 -7.17
C HIS A 197 -8.00 -9.32 -6.82
N SER A 198 -9.29 -9.00 -6.87
CA SER A 198 -9.75 -7.62 -6.65
C SER A 198 -9.57 -7.13 -5.22
N HIS A 199 -9.71 -8.00 -4.21
CA HIS A 199 -9.42 -7.63 -2.82
C HIS A 199 -7.93 -7.40 -2.60
N HIS A 200 -7.05 -8.12 -3.31
CA HIS A 200 -5.60 -7.84 -3.28
C HIS A 200 -5.26 -6.44 -3.78
N ALA A 201 -5.86 -6.03 -4.91
CA ALA A 201 -5.68 -4.68 -5.44
C ALA A 201 -6.20 -3.61 -4.47
N THR A 202 -7.34 -3.87 -3.81
CA THR A 202 -7.91 -3.00 -2.78
C THR A 202 -6.98 -2.89 -1.57
N ASN A 203 -6.48 -4.03 -1.07
CA ASN A 203 -5.54 -4.05 0.04
C ASN A 203 -4.23 -3.33 -0.28
N ALA A 204 -3.72 -3.42 -1.52
CA ALA A 204 -2.50 -2.70 -1.90
C ALA A 204 -2.68 -1.17 -1.77
N LEU A 205 -3.84 -0.64 -2.16
CA LEU A 205 -4.18 0.77 -1.96
C LEU A 205 -4.37 1.10 -0.47
N SER A 206 -5.16 0.30 0.24
CA SER A 206 -5.46 0.53 1.66
C SER A 206 -4.20 0.48 2.52
N VAL A 207 -3.35 -0.55 2.36
CA VAL A 207 -2.09 -0.69 3.09
C VAL A 207 -1.16 0.48 2.81
N LEU A 208 -1.14 1.03 1.60
CA LEU A 208 -0.32 2.20 1.29
C LEU A 208 -0.80 3.47 2.01
N VAL A 209 -2.12 3.67 2.13
CA VAL A 209 -2.66 4.78 2.91
C VAL A 209 -2.40 4.57 4.41
N GLN A 210 -2.61 3.34 4.93
CA GLN A 210 -2.26 2.97 6.31
C GLN A 210 -0.77 3.20 6.57
N TYR A 211 0.11 2.77 5.66
CA TYR A 211 1.55 2.96 5.71
C TYR A 211 1.92 4.44 5.82
N ALA A 212 1.35 5.29 4.96
CA ALA A 212 1.63 6.71 4.94
C ALA A 212 1.25 7.38 6.27
N VAL A 213 0.03 7.11 6.75
CA VAL A 213 -0.45 7.63 8.04
C VAL A 213 0.44 7.19 9.20
N LEU A 214 0.70 5.89 9.32
CA LEU A 214 1.40 5.31 10.47
C LEU A 214 2.89 5.70 10.46
N THR A 215 3.55 5.61 9.31
CA THR A 215 4.97 5.93 9.16
C THR A 215 5.23 7.42 9.40
N THR A 216 4.41 8.31 8.83
CA THR A 216 4.61 9.75 9.03
C THR A 216 4.30 10.16 10.47
N THR A 217 3.27 9.58 11.10
CA THR A 217 2.97 9.86 12.50
C THR A 217 4.06 9.34 13.45
N GLY A 218 4.54 8.11 13.20
CA GLY A 218 5.64 7.51 13.95
C GLY A 218 6.94 8.31 13.84
N LEU A 219 7.29 8.73 12.61
CA LEU A 219 8.45 9.59 12.37
C LEU A 219 8.31 10.97 13.03
N ALA A 220 7.14 11.61 12.94
CA ALA A 220 6.89 12.88 13.62
C ALA A 220 7.13 12.74 15.14
N LYS A 221 6.62 11.64 15.73
CA LYS A 221 6.83 11.33 17.14
C LYS A 221 8.31 11.09 17.47
N SER A 222 9.04 10.32 16.65
CA SER A 222 10.47 10.08 16.90
C SER A 222 11.31 11.35 16.81
N LEU A 223 10.88 12.31 15.99
CA LEU A 223 11.49 13.63 15.84
C LEU A 223 10.98 14.66 16.86
N SER A 224 10.13 14.26 17.83
CA SER A 224 9.52 15.15 18.82
C SER A 224 8.71 16.31 18.23
N ILE A 225 8.13 16.12 17.06
CA ILE A 225 7.23 17.08 16.40
C ILE A 225 5.84 16.91 17.01
N THR A 226 5.33 17.96 17.66
CA THR A 226 4.03 17.94 18.38
C THR A 226 2.88 18.58 17.60
N ASP A 227 3.19 19.16 16.44
CA ASP A 227 2.20 19.78 15.58
C ASP A 227 1.21 18.76 15.01
N GLN A 228 -0.01 19.23 14.76
CA GLN A 228 -1.13 18.37 14.40
C GLN A 228 -1.21 18.21 12.88
N PHE A 229 -1.43 16.99 12.42
CA PHE A 229 -1.84 16.73 11.03
C PHE A 229 -3.30 17.16 10.80
N ARG A 230 -3.68 17.34 9.54
CA ARG A 230 -5.05 17.67 9.16
C ARG A 230 -5.57 16.73 8.09
N TRP A 231 -6.88 16.58 8.07
CA TRP A 231 -7.60 16.02 6.94
C TRP A 231 -7.89 17.12 5.91
N ILE A 232 -7.74 16.79 4.62
CA ILE A 232 -8.03 17.72 3.51
C ILE A 232 -8.97 17.08 2.50
N LYS A 233 -9.73 17.91 1.78
CA LYS A 233 -10.71 17.50 0.77
C LYS A 233 -10.15 16.51 -0.28
N PRO A 234 -8.92 16.66 -0.80
CA PRO A 234 -8.35 15.68 -1.73
C PRO A 234 -8.28 14.25 -1.20
N MET A 235 -8.11 14.05 0.12
CA MET A 235 -8.12 12.70 0.73
C MET A 235 -9.51 12.07 0.59
N SER A 236 -10.56 12.84 0.84
CA SER A 236 -11.95 12.42 0.63
C SER A 236 -12.26 12.13 -0.84
N GLU A 237 -11.81 13.00 -1.74
CA GLU A 237 -11.99 12.80 -3.18
C GLU A 237 -11.25 11.55 -3.70
N ALA A 238 -10.14 11.20 -3.04
CA ALA A 238 -9.37 9.98 -3.28
C ALA A 238 -9.93 8.74 -2.53
N GLY A 239 -11.04 8.86 -1.81
CA GLY A 239 -11.71 7.74 -1.13
C GLY A 239 -10.95 7.17 0.06
N TRP A 240 -10.16 7.99 0.76
CA TRP A 240 -9.39 7.54 1.92
C TRP A 240 -10.27 7.00 3.05
N GLU A 241 -11.52 7.45 3.15
CA GLU A 241 -12.47 6.95 4.14
C GLU A 241 -12.70 5.45 3.99
N GLU A 242 -12.96 4.96 2.76
CA GLU A 242 -13.14 3.54 2.47
C GLU A 242 -11.84 2.75 2.72
N LEU A 243 -10.69 3.34 2.39
CA LEU A 243 -9.38 2.70 2.54
C LEU A 243 -8.90 2.60 3.99
N LEU A 244 -9.37 3.48 4.88
CA LEU A 244 -8.97 3.53 6.28
C LEU A 244 -10.05 3.01 7.25
N ALA A 245 -11.29 2.82 6.79
CA ALA A 245 -12.40 2.29 7.59
C ALA A 245 -12.01 1.03 8.37
N GLY A 246 -12.27 1.02 9.68
CA GLY A 246 -11.96 -0.11 10.56
C GLY A 246 -10.47 -0.45 10.74
N THR A 247 -9.54 0.39 10.27
CA THR A 247 -8.08 0.15 10.41
C THR A 247 -7.49 0.89 11.63
N PRO A 248 -6.35 0.42 12.20
CA PRO A 248 -5.62 1.17 13.22
C PRO A 248 -5.21 2.58 12.78
N ALA A 249 -4.82 2.74 11.50
CA ALA A 249 -4.50 4.04 10.92
C ALA A 249 -5.72 4.97 10.86
N GLY A 250 -6.90 4.45 10.50
CA GLY A 250 -8.15 5.20 10.49
C GLY A 250 -8.58 5.66 11.88
N ALA A 251 -8.40 4.80 12.88
CA ALA A 251 -8.63 5.17 14.28
C ALA A 251 -7.68 6.29 14.73
N LEU A 252 -6.39 6.19 14.39
CA LEU A 252 -5.39 7.22 14.68
C LEU A 252 -5.76 8.56 14.03
N VAL A 253 -6.12 8.57 12.75
CA VAL A 253 -6.55 9.78 12.01
C VAL A 253 -7.76 10.42 12.68
N THR A 254 -8.80 9.64 12.97
CA THR A 254 -10.04 10.13 13.61
C THR A 254 -9.75 10.78 14.96
N GLN A 255 -8.83 10.21 15.73
CA GLN A 255 -8.50 10.69 17.08
C GLN A 255 -7.57 11.90 17.09
N THR A 256 -6.65 11.99 16.13
CA THR A 256 -5.50 12.90 16.24
C THR A 256 -5.44 13.97 15.17
N TRP A 257 -6.09 13.80 14.01
CA TRP A 257 -5.99 14.75 12.91
C TRP A 257 -7.10 15.80 12.97
N LYS A 258 -6.74 17.04 12.70
CA LYS A 258 -7.70 18.15 12.65
C LYS A 258 -8.64 17.97 11.45
N GLY A 259 -9.94 17.99 11.72
CA GLY A 259 -10.98 17.95 10.68
C GLY A 259 -11.19 16.57 10.05
N ALA A 260 -10.61 15.52 10.62
CA ALA A 260 -10.86 14.15 10.16
C ALA A 260 -12.34 13.77 10.35
N PRO A 261 -12.94 13.05 9.38
CA PRO A 261 -14.25 12.45 9.57
C PRO A 261 -14.16 11.29 10.57
N VAL A 262 -15.32 10.84 11.06
CA VAL A 262 -15.39 9.58 11.80
C VAL A 262 -15.23 8.43 10.82
N LEU A 263 -14.11 7.72 10.94
CA LEU A 263 -13.81 6.53 10.14
C LEU A 263 -14.24 5.28 10.92
N SER A 264 -15.43 4.76 10.62
CA SER A 264 -15.99 3.54 11.23
C SER A 264 -15.67 2.30 10.41
#